data_AF-A0A815MM27-F1
#
_entry.id   AF-A0A815MM27-F1
#
_cell.length_a   1.000
_cell.length_b   1.000
_cell.length_c   1.000
_cell.angle_alpha   90.00
_cell.angle_beta   90.00
_cell.angle_gamma   90.00
#
_symmetry.space_group_name_H-M   'P 1'
#
loop_
_entity.id
_entity.type
_entity.pdbx_description
1 polymer ?
#
loop_
_entity_poly.entity_id
_entity_poly.type
_entity_poly.pdbx_seq_one_letter_code
_entity_poly.pdbx_strand_id
1 'polypeptide(L)' 'MLVKHLGSCHCGAVKFEVEAPADLRVFRCNCSICLKKQNHHFIIPKRQFVLLTGADYLTKYTF' A
#
# COMPACT_ATOMS: atom_id res chain seq x y z
N MET A 1 0.79 19.05 5.90
CA MET A 1 2.21 18.61 5.88
C MET A 1 2.23 17.11 5.68
N LEU A 2 3.19 16.58 4.92
CA LEU A 2 3.33 15.13 4.73
C LEU A 2 4.27 14.57 5.80
N VAL A 3 4.03 13.33 6.20
CA VAL A 3 4.87 12.54 7.10
C VAL A 3 5.18 11.20 6.44
N LYS A 4 6.26 10.56 6.87
CA LYS A 4 6.60 9.21 6.45
C LYS A 4 5.81 8.19 7.26
N HIS A 5 5.14 7.28 6.55
CA HIS A 5 4.53 6.08 7.13
C HIS A 5 5.28 4.86 6.65
N LEU A 6 5.59 3.94 7.57
CA LEU A 6 6.23 2.67 7.26
C LEU A 6 5.20 1.56 7.15
N GLY A 7 5.35 0.70 6.16
CA GLY A 7 4.48 -0.46 5.96
C GLY A 7 5.28 -1.71 5.62
N SER A 8 4.70 -2.87 5.90
CA SER A 8 5.26 -4.16 5.53
C SER A 8 4.17 -5.19 5.23
N CYS A 9 4.52 -6.24 4.49
CA CYS A 9 3.66 -7.42 4.43
C CYS A 9 3.67 -8.18 5.77
N HIS A 10 2.74 -9.11 5.94
CA HIS A 10 2.56 -9.87 7.19
C HIS A 10 3.85 -10.58 7.67
N CYS A 11 4.62 -11.17 6.76
CA CYS A 11 5.88 -11.84 7.09
C CYS A 11 7.09 -10.90 7.16
N GLY A 12 6.93 -9.61 6.84
CA GLY A 12 8.00 -8.62 6.89
C GLY A 12 9.03 -8.65 5.75
N ALA A 13 8.91 -9.57 4.80
CA ALA A 13 9.83 -9.67 3.64
C ALA A 13 9.74 -8.44 2.72
N VAL A 14 8.52 -7.93 2.52
CA VAL A 14 8.25 -6.69 1.78
C VAL A 14 8.11 -5.55 2.76
N LYS A 15 8.90 -4.50 2.58
CA LYS A 15 8.85 -3.25 3.36
C LYS A 15 8.81 -2.07 2.42
N PHE A 16 8.04 -1.04 2.77
CA PHE A 16 7.91 0.17 1.97
C PHE A 16 7.71 1.39 2.87
N GLU A 17 8.02 2.56 2.34
CA GLU A 17 7.66 3.85 2.94
C GLU A 17 6.74 4.62 2.01
N VAL A 18 5.83 5.39 2.61
CA VAL A 18 4.94 6.31 1.91
C VAL A 18 4.94 7.69 2.56
N GLU A 19 4.96 8.73 1.74
CA GLU A 19 4.74 10.11 2.20
C GLU A 19 3.27 10.47 2.03
N ALA A 20 2.57 10.67 3.16
CA ALA A 20 1.14 11.00 3.18
C ALA A 20 0.83 11.93 4.37
N PRO A 21 -0.34 12.58 4.42
CA PRO A 21 -0.77 13.28 5.64
C PRO A 21 -0.76 12.34 6.86
N ALA A 22 -0.61 12.89 8.06
CA ALA A 22 -0.64 12.09 9.29
C ALA A 22 -2.01 11.43 9.50
N ASP A 23 -3.08 12.14 9.15
CA ASP A 23 -4.44 11.59 9.08
C ASP A 23 -4.74 11.06 7.68
N LEU A 24 -4.99 9.76 7.57
CA LEU A 24 -5.15 9.07 6.30
C LEU A 24 -6.63 8.98 5.92
N ARG A 25 -6.98 9.52 4.76
CA ARG A 25 -8.30 9.28 4.16
C ARG A 25 -8.34 7.89 3.55
N VAL A 26 -8.94 6.95 4.28
CA VAL A 26 -9.12 5.56 3.86
C VAL A 26 -10.50 5.38 3.23
N PHE A 27 -10.58 4.57 2.17
CA PHE A 27 -11.83 4.18 1.54
C PHE A 27 -11.87 2.68 1.24
N ARG A 28 -13.10 2.15 1.16
CA ARG A 28 -13.38 0.76 0.80
C ARG A 28 -13.95 0.73 -0.61
N CYS A 29 -13.27 0.02 -1.51
CA CYS A 29 -13.79 -0.24 -2.85
C CYS A 29 -14.71 -1.47 -2.81
N ASN A 30 -15.84 -1.40 -3.51
CA ASN A 30 -16.85 -2.46 -3.55
C ASN A 30 -16.73 -3.37 -4.80
N CYS A 31 -15.66 -3.26 -5.59
CA CYS A 31 -15.45 -4.17 -6.72
C CYS A 31 -15.16 -5.60 -6.23
N SER A 32 -15.44 -6.61 -7.06
CA SER A 32 -15.31 -8.02 -6.70
C SER A 32 -13.90 -8.40 -6.21
N ILE A 33 -12.86 -7.80 -6.79
CA ILE A 33 -11.46 -8.05 -6.41
C ILE A 33 -11.17 -7.48 -5.02
N CYS A 34 -11.51 -6.21 -4.76
CA CYS A 34 -11.26 -5.57 -3.47
C CYS A 34 -12.10 -6.19 -2.37
N LEU A 35 -13.35 -6.56 -2.66
CA LEU A 35 -14.20 -7.29 -1.73
C LEU A 35 -13.58 -8.64 -1.34
N LYS A 36 -13.07 -9.42 -2.30
CA LYS A 36 -12.42 -10.70 -2.01
C LYS A 36 -11.11 -10.55 -1.22
N LYS A 37 -10.35 -9.46 -1.46
CA LYS A 37 -9.09 -9.18 -0.75
C LYS A 37 -9.27 -8.50 0.61
N GLN A 38 -10.45 -7.95 0.90
CA GLN A 38 -10.74 -7.18 2.12
C GLN A 38 -9.80 -5.97 2.32
N ASN A 39 -9.45 -5.29 1.21
CA ASN A 39 -8.51 -4.18 1.23
C ASN A 39 -9.15 -2.87 1.73
N HIS A 40 -8.40 -2.14 2.54
CA HIS A 40 -8.63 -0.73 2.85
C HIS A 40 -7.61 0.11 2.08
N HIS A 41 -8.07 1.04 1.26
CA HIS A 41 -7.22 1.82 0.38
C HIS A 41 -7.05 3.25 0.87
N PHE A 42 -5.83 3.77 0.78
CA PHE A 42 -5.56 5.19 0.65
C PHE A 42 -4.64 5.34 -0.57
N ILE A 43 -4.88 6.35 -1.41
CA ILE A 43 -4.15 6.53 -2.67
C ILE A 43 -3.13 7.65 -2.50
N ILE A 44 -1.93 7.40 -3.00
CA ILE A 44 -0.86 8.40 -3.11
C ILE A 44 -0.28 8.41 -4.54
N PRO A 45 0.27 9.55 -5.01
CA PRO A 45 1.15 9.61 -6.16
C PRO A 45 2.33 8.63 -6.08
N LYS A 46 2.71 8.02 -7.21
CA LYS A 46 3.85 7.09 -7.28
C LYS A 46 5.16 7.68 -6.72
N ARG A 47 5.40 8.97 -6.91
CA ARG A 47 6.60 9.67 -6.41
C ARG A 47 6.72 9.71 -4.89
N GLN A 48 5.64 9.42 -4.17
CA GLN A 48 5.57 9.39 -2.70
C GLN A 48 5.64 7.96 -2.15
N PHE A 49 5.90 6.96 -2.99
CA PHE A 49 6.05 5.57 -2.60
C PHE A 49 7.48 5.11 -2.88
N VAL A 50 8.09 4.46 -1.90
CA VAL A 50 9.39 3.80 -2.07
C VAL A 50 9.30 2.37 -1.54
N LEU A 51 9.64 1.40 -2.39
CA LEU A 51 9.84 0.01 -1.97
C LEU A 51 11.24 -0.11 -1.35
N LEU A 52 11.30 -0.50 -0.08
CA LEU A 52 12.56 -0.62 0.66
C LEU A 52 13.18 -2.01 0.47
N THR A 53 12.37 -3.07 0.59
CA THR A 53 12.83 -4.47 0.44
C THR A 53 11.73 -5.35 -0.17
N GLY A 54 12.14 -6.51 -0.68
CA GLY A 54 11.22 -7.60 -1.01
C GLY A 54 10.63 -7.56 -2.42
N ALA A 55 11.30 -6.91 -3.37
CA ALA A 55 10.87 -6.88 -4.78
C ALA A 55 10.65 -8.29 -5.35
N ASP A 56 11.52 -9.24 -5.00
CA ASP A 56 11.45 -10.63 -5.46
C ASP A 56 10.30 -11.43 -4.82
N TYR A 57 9.67 -10.91 -3.77
CA TYR A 57 8.52 -11.52 -3.10
C TYR A 57 7.18 -10.96 -3.60
N LEU A 58 7.19 -10.08 -4.61
CA LEU A 58 5.99 -9.50 -5.21
C LEU A 58 5.55 -10.28 -6.45
N THR A 59 4.27 -10.62 -6.50
CA THR A 59 3.64 -11.18 -7.71
C THR A 59 2.64 -10.17 -8.28
N LYS A 60 2.76 -9.87 -9.58
CA LYS A 60 1.81 -9.02 -10.29
C LYS A 60 0.52 -9.79 -10.57
N TYR A 61 -0.61 -9.27 -10.08
CA TYR A 61 -1.94 -9.76 -10.42
C TYR A 61 -2.63 -8.77 -11.36
N THR A 62 -3.09 -9.25 -12.51
CA THR A 62 -3.87 -8.48 -13.50
C THR A 62 -5.11 -9.29 -13.90
N PHE A 63 -6.14 -8.59 -14.35
CA PHE A 63 -7.34 -9.14 -14.98
C PHE A 63 -7.54 -8.49 -16.34
#